data_AF-A0A7V4MHH5-F1
#
_entry.id   AF-A0A7V4MHH5-F1
#
_cell.length_a   1.000
_cell.length_b   1.000
_cell.length_c   1.000
_cell.angle_alpha   90.00
_cell.angle_beta   90.00
_cell.angle_gamma   90.00
#
_symmetry.space_group_name_H-M   'P 1'
#
loop_
_entity.id
_entity.type
_entity.pdbx_description
1 polymer ?
#
loop_
_entity_poly.entity_id
_entity_poly.type
_entity_poly.pdbx_seq_one_letter_code
_entity_poly.pdbx_strand_id
1 'polypeptide(L)'
;MNSASQDFPRHLTELRERMLHPTDFERAVHYFLEEFAGDSAFVKASDPEPMPELVAAVGRIVSKAVGRELELQGALVSHLRAHRFVHGNAQANGRIVLFFYFHAVDTGMIMLIPGVRGEGDVMRFHLTGGLPDARRN
;
A
#
# COMPACT_ATOMS: atom_id res chain seq x y z
N MET A 1 -18.22 -3.70 6.70
CA MET A 1 -18.81 -2.37 6.49
C MET A 1 -17.63 -1.43 6.38
N ASN A 2 -17.32 -0.88 5.21
CA ASN A 2 -16.15 -0.01 5.04
C ASN A 2 -16.47 1.38 5.62
N SER A 3 -15.64 1.89 6.52
CA SER A 3 -15.93 3.15 7.24
C SER A 3 -14.79 4.16 7.28
N ALA A 4 -13.68 3.93 6.56
CA ALA A 4 -12.48 4.77 6.58
C ALA A 4 -12.75 6.27 6.40
N SER A 5 -13.66 6.63 5.49
CA SER A 5 -14.03 8.01 5.15
C SER A 5 -14.80 8.75 6.23
N GLN A 6 -15.37 8.04 7.21
CA GLN A 6 -16.09 8.64 8.32
C GLN A 6 -15.16 9.32 9.33
N ASP A 7 -13.93 8.82 9.45
CA ASP A 7 -12.90 9.36 10.34
C ASP A 7 -11.49 8.95 9.88
N PHE A 8 -10.97 9.65 8.85
CA PHE A 8 -9.64 9.37 8.33
C PHE A 8 -8.54 9.40 9.41
N PRO A 9 -8.47 10.42 10.31
CA PRO A 9 -7.46 10.45 11.36
C PRO A 9 -7.45 9.18 12.23
N ARG A 10 -8.61 8.72 12.68
CA ARG A 10 -8.72 7.51 13.52
C ARG A 10 -8.29 6.27 12.75
N HIS A 11 -8.88 6.03 11.58
CA HIS A 11 -8.62 4.82 10.80
C HIS A 11 -7.17 4.73 10.33
N LEU A 12 -6.57 5.84 9.90
CA LEU A 12 -5.17 5.85 9.46
C LEU A 12 -4.19 5.68 10.64
N THR A 13 -4.54 6.21 11.82
CA THR A 13 -3.76 5.95 13.05
C THR A 13 -3.78 4.46 13.39
N GLU A 14 -4.97 3.85 13.39
CA GLU A 14 -5.16 2.44 13.70
C GLU A 14 -4.44 1.53 12.68
N LEU A 15 -4.55 1.85 11.39
CA LEU A 15 -3.86 1.14 10.32
C LEU A 15 -2.33 1.22 10.48
N ARG A 16 -1.80 2.41 10.78
CA ARG A 16 -0.37 2.63 11.01
C ARG A 16 0.13 1.86 12.22
N GLU A 17 -0.61 1.88 13.34
CA GLU A 17 -0.24 1.14 14.55
C GLU A 17 -0.18 -0.36 14.30
N ARG A 18 -1.18 -0.93 13.60
CA ARG A 18 -1.14 -2.33 13.18
C ARG A 18 0.06 -2.65 12.29
N MET A 19 0.34 -1.79 11.30
CA MET A 19 1.47 -1.99 10.38
C MET A 19 2.82 -2.00 11.11
N LEU A 20 2.98 -1.18 12.15
CA LEU A 20 4.22 -1.06 12.92
C LEU A 20 4.35 -2.15 14.00
N HIS A 21 3.31 -2.96 14.23
CA HIS A 21 3.39 -4.06 15.17
C HIS A 21 4.51 -5.05 14.77
N PRO A 22 5.34 -5.54 15.71
CA PRO A 22 6.53 -6.31 15.37
C PRO A 22 6.24 -7.63 14.65
N THR A 23 5.21 -8.37 15.08
CA THR A 23 4.88 -9.71 14.58
C THR A 23 3.57 -9.74 13.78
N ASP A 24 2.53 -9.09 14.29
CA ASP A 24 1.16 -9.18 13.73
C ASP A 24 0.86 -8.10 12.67
N PHE A 25 1.87 -7.64 11.94
CA PHE A 25 1.71 -6.55 10.96
C PHE A 25 0.76 -6.91 9.81
N GLU A 26 0.54 -8.20 9.55
CA GLU A 26 -0.43 -8.68 8.56
C GLU A 26 -1.87 -8.24 8.85
N ARG A 27 -2.21 -8.01 10.13
CA ARG A 27 -3.52 -7.47 10.54
C ARG A 27 -3.80 -6.10 9.94
N ALA A 28 -2.77 -5.35 9.56
CA ALA A 28 -2.93 -4.08 8.87
C ALA A 28 -3.59 -4.27 7.49
N VAL A 29 -3.23 -5.32 6.76
CA VAL A 29 -3.80 -5.60 5.43
C VAL A 29 -5.27 -6.01 5.55
N HIS A 30 -5.60 -6.87 6.50
CA HIS A 30 -7.00 -7.26 6.76
C HIS A 30 -7.86 -6.04 7.10
N TYR A 31 -7.37 -5.20 8.02
CA TYR A 31 -8.05 -3.96 8.37
C TYR A 31 -8.19 -3.01 7.18
N PHE A 32 -7.16 -2.91 6.33
CA PHE A 32 -7.24 -2.11 5.11
C PHE A 32 -8.35 -2.61 4.17
N LEU A 33 -8.44 -3.93 3.94
CA LEU A 33 -9.48 -4.54 3.12
C LEU A 33 -10.88 -4.32 3.70
N GLU A 34 -11.03 -4.46 5.02
CA GLU A 34 -12.31 -4.31 5.72
C GLU A 34 -12.81 -2.87 5.78
N GLU A 35 -11.92 -1.90 6.00
CA GLU A 35 -12.31 -0.52 6.29
C GLU A 35 -12.14 0.44 5.10
N PHE A 36 -11.17 0.18 4.21
CA PHE A 36 -10.78 1.12 3.16
C PHE A 36 -11.13 0.62 1.75
N ALA A 37 -10.81 -0.63 1.41
CA ALA A 37 -10.83 -1.10 0.01
C ALA A 37 -12.21 -0.99 -0.68
N GLY A 38 -13.31 -1.10 0.08
CA GLY A 38 -14.68 -0.89 -0.42
C GLY A 38 -15.26 0.50 -0.15
N ASP A 39 -14.54 1.39 0.52
CA ASP A 39 -15.03 2.73 0.82
C ASP A 39 -14.84 3.67 -0.40
N SER A 40 -15.92 3.83 -1.17
CA SER A 40 -15.88 4.68 -2.36
C SER A 40 -15.57 6.16 -2.08
N ALA A 41 -15.88 6.67 -0.87
CA ALA A 41 -15.60 8.05 -0.51
C ALA A 41 -14.10 8.23 -0.19
N PHE A 42 -13.46 7.23 0.43
CA PHE A 42 -12.01 7.19 0.58
C PHE A 42 -11.28 7.20 -0.77
N VAL A 43 -11.73 6.38 -1.73
CA VAL A 43 -11.16 6.35 -3.08
C VAL A 43 -11.31 7.71 -3.77
N LYS A 44 -12.50 8.33 -3.70
CA LYS A 44 -12.77 9.65 -4.30
C LYS A 44 -12.01 10.80 -3.63
N ALA A 45 -11.66 10.67 -2.36
CA ALA A 45 -10.89 11.68 -1.62
C ALA A 45 -9.39 11.65 -1.95
N SER A 46 -8.92 10.62 -2.68
CA SER A 46 -7.53 10.47 -3.07
C SER A 46 -7.30 10.94 -4.51
N ASP A 47 -6.16 11.57 -4.78
CA ASP A 47 -5.78 11.98 -6.13
C ASP A 47 -4.96 10.87 -6.82
N PRO A 48 -5.20 10.56 -8.10
CA PRO A 48 -4.27 9.73 -8.88
C PRO A 48 -2.88 10.36 -8.94
N GLU A 49 -1.83 9.61 -8.62
CA GLU A 49 -0.45 10.12 -8.63
C GLU A 49 0.55 9.02 -9.01
N PRO A 50 1.25 9.06 -10.17
CA PRO A 50 2.02 7.92 -10.68
C PRO A 50 3.12 7.32 -9.79
N MET A 51 3.76 8.13 -8.93
CA MET A 51 4.83 7.76 -7.98
C MET A 51 5.79 6.65 -8.48
N PRO A 52 6.56 6.89 -9.56
CA PRO A 52 7.37 5.85 -10.21
C PRO A 52 8.41 5.21 -9.27
N GLU A 53 8.95 5.95 -8.30
CA GLU A 53 9.91 5.43 -7.32
C GLU A 53 9.25 4.43 -6.36
N LEU A 54 8.02 4.72 -5.92
CA LEU A 54 7.23 3.80 -5.09
C LEU A 54 6.89 2.53 -5.89
N VAL A 55 6.40 2.70 -7.12
CA VAL A 55 6.06 1.58 -8.01
C VAL A 55 7.29 0.70 -8.28
N ALA A 56 8.46 1.30 -8.56
CA ALA A 56 9.70 0.56 -8.74
C ALA A 56 10.14 -0.18 -7.46
N ALA A 57 9.98 0.42 -6.28
CA ALA A 57 10.28 -0.24 -5.02
C ALA A 57 9.36 -1.45 -4.78
N VAL A 58 8.04 -1.27 -4.97
CA VAL A 58 7.05 -2.36 -4.87
C VAL A 58 7.41 -3.48 -5.85
N GLY A 59 7.75 -3.15 -7.11
CA GLY A 59 8.13 -4.12 -8.13
C GLY A 59 9.36 -4.96 -7.75
N ARG A 60 10.39 -4.33 -7.16
CA ARG A 60 11.57 -5.04 -6.65
C ARG A 60 11.22 -6.00 -5.50
N ILE A 61 10.36 -5.57 -4.58
CA ILE A 61 9.94 -6.39 -3.43
C ILE A 61 9.12 -7.60 -3.91
N VAL A 62 8.17 -7.39 -4.82
CA VAL A 62 7.36 -8.46 -5.43
C VAL A 62 8.23 -9.44 -6.22
N SER A 63 9.18 -8.93 -7.02
CA SER A 63 10.14 -9.77 -7.76
C SER A 63 10.95 -10.67 -6.82
N LYS A 64 11.44 -10.10 -5.70
CA LYS A 64 12.16 -10.84 -4.68
C LYS A 64 11.30 -11.91 -4.01
N ALA A 65 10.04 -11.59 -3.69
CA ALA A 65 9.12 -12.55 -3.07
C ALA A 65 8.78 -13.73 -3.99
N VAL A 66 8.61 -13.47 -5.29
CA VAL A 66 8.32 -14.51 -6.29
C VAL A 66 9.58 -15.28 -6.72
N GLY A 67 10.77 -14.70 -6.53
CA GLY A 67 12.04 -15.33 -6.89
C GLY A 67 12.46 -15.14 -8.35
N ARG A 68 11.86 -14.17 -9.05
CA ARG A 68 12.24 -13.78 -10.42
C ARG A 68 11.88 -12.32 -10.69
N GLU A 69 12.50 -11.72 -11.69
CA GLU A 69 12.18 -10.37 -12.13
C GLU A 69 10.76 -10.30 -12.71
N LEU A 70 10.00 -9.30 -12.25
CA LEU A 70 8.63 -9.03 -12.65
C LEU A 70 8.45 -7.53 -12.87
N GLU A 71 7.75 -7.19 -13.95
CA GLU A 71 7.26 -5.83 -14.18
C GLU A 71 5.86 -5.66 -13.58
N LEU A 72 5.63 -4.52 -12.92
CA LEU A 72 4.30 -4.12 -12.49
C LEU A 72 3.56 -3.50 -13.67
N GLN A 73 2.37 -4.01 -13.95
CA GLN A 73 1.51 -3.55 -15.04
C GLN A 73 0.28 -2.82 -14.49
N GLY A 74 -0.12 -1.75 -15.18
CA GLY A 74 -1.35 -1.02 -14.86
C GLY A 74 -1.40 -0.50 -13.43
N ALA A 75 -0.28 0.00 -12.90
CA ALA A 75 -0.21 0.53 -11.56
C ALA A 75 -1.18 1.72 -11.41
N LEU A 76 -2.12 1.58 -10.48
CA LEU A 76 -3.00 2.64 -10.02
C LEU A 76 -2.52 3.07 -8.65
N VAL A 77 -2.08 4.31 -8.54
CA VAL A 77 -1.57 4.88 -7.29
C VAL A 77 -2.44 6.08 -6.95
N SER A 78 -2.94 6.11 -5.72
CA SER A 78 -3.83 7.11 -5.18
C SER A 78 -3.22 7.73 -3.92
N HIS A 79 -3.17 9.05 -3.86
CA HIS A 79 -2.58 9.80 -2.77
C HIS A 79 -3.64 10.60 -2.01
N LEU A 80 -3.88 10.20 -0.76
CA LEU A 80 -4.68 10.98 0.19
C LEU A 80 -3.79 12.07 0.80
N ARG A 81 -3.62 13.18 0.06
CA ARG A 81 -2.60 14.21 0.33
C ARG A 81 -2.67 14.79 1.74
N ALA A 82 -3.87 15.07 2.24
CA ALA A 82 -4.08 15.65 3.57
C ALA A 82 -3.51 14.78 4.70
N HIS A 83 -3.40 13.47 4.47
CA HIS A 83 -2.91 12.51 5.43
C HIS A 83 -1.54 11.90 5.05
N ARG A 84 -0.96 12.34 3.92
CA ARG A 84 0.33 11.84 3.40
C ARG A 84 0.36 10.31 3.35
N PHE A 85 -0.75 9.74 2.91
CA PHE A 85 -1.00 8.30 2.82
C PHE A 85 -1.24 7.94 1.36
N VAL A 86 -0.52 6.93 0.91
CA VAL A 86 -0.59 6.44 -0.47
C VAL A 86 -1.14 5.02 -0.45
N HIS A 87 -2.02 4.71 -1.38
CA HIS A 87 -2.53 3.37 -1.59
C HIS A 87 -2.69 3.09 -3.08
N GLY A 88 -2.76 1.83 -3.44
CA GLY A 88 -2.89 1.47 -4.83
C GLY A 88 -2.84 -0.01 -5.08
N ASN A 89 -2.95 -0.35 -6.35
CA ASN A 89 -2.81 -1.70 -6.81
C ASN A 89 -2.14 -1.75 -8.19
N ALA A 90 -1.54 -2.90 -8.49
CA ALA A 90 -0.98 -3.21 -9.79
C ALA A 90 -1.19 -4.69 -10.11
N GLN A 91 -0.82 -5.10 -11.32
CA GLN A 91 -0.74 -6.52 -11.69
C GLN A 91 0.71 -6.96 -11.87
N ALA A 92 1.03 -8.18 -11.46
CA ALA A 92 2.32 -8.81 -11.69
C ALA A 92 2.12 -10.30 -11.98
N ASN A 93 2.37 -10.73 -13.22
CA ASN A 93 2.26 -12.14 -13.63
C ASN A 93 0.92 -12.78 -13.23
N GLY A 94 -0.19 -12.13 -13.59
CA GLY A 94 -1.55 -12.61 -13.30
C GLY A 94 -1.96 -12.53 -11.82
N ARG A 95 -1.14 -11.90 -10.96
CA ARG A 95 -1.44 -11.64 -9.55
C ARG A 95 -1.74 -10.17 -9.33
N ILE A 96 -2.63 -9.87 -8.39
CA ILE A 96 -2.89 -8.53 -7.88
C ILE A 96 -1.82 -8.20 -6.84
N VAL A 97 -1.22 -7.03 -6.96
CA VAL A 97 -0.33 -6.43 -5.98
C VAL A 97 -1.08 -5.27 -5.36
N LEU A 98 -1.62 -5.44 -4.15
CA LEU A 98 -2.21 -4.36 -3.37
C LEU A 98 -1.11 -3.75 -2.48
N PHE A 99 -1.06 -2.42 -2.37
CA PHE A 99 -0.09 -1.77 -1.51
C PHE A 99 -0.62 -0.50 -0.87
N PHE A 100 -0.02 -0.14 0.26
CA PHE A 100 -0.17 1.18 0.87
C PHE A 100 1.11 1.61 1.59
N TYR A 101 1.29 2.92 1.77
CA TYR A 101 2.50 3.53 2.27
C TYR A 101 2.19 4.78 3.10
N PHE A 102 2.84 4.90 4.26
CA PHE A 102 2.80 6.07 5.12
C PHE A 102 4.11 6.86 4.99
N HIS A 103 4.03 8.09 4.46
CA HIS A 103 5.20 8.98 4.40
C HIS A 103 5.73 9.35 5.78
N ALA A 104 4.88 9.41 6.81
CA ALA A 104 5.29 9.85 8.15
C ALA A 104 6.28 8.89 8.84
N VAL A 105 6.34 7.63 8.40
CA VAL A 105 7.18 6.57 8.99
C VAL A 105 7.98 5.81 7.93
N ASP A 106 7.97 6.31 6.70
CA ASP A 106 8.57 5.72 5.49
C ASP A 106 8.36 4.20 5.35
N THR A 107 7.17 3.73 5.74
CA THR A 107 6.85 2.30 5.84
C THR A 107 5.55 2.02 5.12
N GLY A 108 5.51 0.89 4.43
CA GLY A 108 4.33 0.41 3.73
C GLY A 108 4.16 -1.09 3.82
N MET A 109 3.03 -1.53 3.28
CA MET A 109 2.62 -2.92 3.19
C MET A 109 2.31 -3.26 1.73
N ILE A 110 2.59 -4.50 1.36
CA ILE A 110 2.21 -5.12 0.10
C ILE A 110 1.44 -6.40 0.43
N MET A 111 0.36 -6.66 -0.28
CA MET A 111 -0.30 -7.96 -0.35
C MET A 111 -0.28 -8.45 -1.80
N LEU A 112 0.27 -9.65 -2.01
CA LEU A 112 0.25 -10.34 -3.29
C LEU A 112 -0.89 -11.36 -3.30
N ILE A 113 -1.81 -11.26 -4.26
CA ILE A 113 -3.04 -12.07 -4.34
C ILE A 113 -3.17 -12.72 -5.74
N PRO A 114 -3.21 -14.06 -5.84
CA PRO A 114 -2.86 -15.01 -4.80
C PRO A 114 -1.40 -14.86 -4.35
N GLY A 115 -1.04 -15.39 -3.19
CA GLY A 115 0.34 -15.49 -2.71
C GLY A 115 1.13 -16.59 -3.43
N VAL A 116 2.46 -16.59 -3.30
CA VAL A 116 3.38 -17.60 -3.85
C VAL A 116 3.06 -18.99 -3.28
N ARG A 117 2.66 -19.07 -1.99
CA ARG A 117 2.38 -20.33 -1.29
C ARG A 117 0.90 -20.60 -0.98
N GLY A 118 -0.03 -19.74 -1.39
CA GLY A 118 -1.44 -19.89 -1.02
C GLY A 118 -2.26 -18.62 -1.20
N GLU A 119 -3.16 -18.35 -0.25
CA GLU A 119 -4.20 -17.31 -0.37
C GLU A 119 -3.64 -15.89 -0.57
N GLY A 120 -2.68 -15.45 0.26
CA GLY A 120 -2.02 -14.14 0.09
C GLY A 120 -0.68 -14.07 0.80
N ASP A 121 0.31 -13.44 0.17
CA ASP A 121 1.58 -13.13 0.82
C ASP A 121 1.61 -11.65 1.22
N VAL A 122 1.98 -11.37 2.46
CA VAL A 122 2.04 -10.01 3.00
C VAL A 122 3.49 -9.64 3.27
N MET A 123 3.92 -8.48 2.76
CA MET A 123 5.27 -7.94 2.96
C MET A 123 5.21 -6.54 3.55
N ARG A 124 5.93 -6.31 4.65
CA ARG A 124 6.23 -4.96 5.14
C ARG A 124 7.53 -4.46 4.52
N PHE A 125 7.55 -3.20 4.10
CA PHE A 125 8.76 -2.59 3.54
C PHE A 125 8.99 -1.19 4.13
N HIS A 126 10.26 -0.78 4.11
CA HIS A 126 10.70 0.54 4.55
C HIS A 126 11.56 1.17 3.44
N LEU A 127 11.30 2.43 3.10
CA LEU A 127 12.06 3.16 2.08
C LEU A 127 13.08 4.07 2.75
N THR A 128 14.35 3.65 2.74
CA THR A 128 15.44 4.42 3.34
C THR A 128 15.66 5.72 2.56
N GLY A 129 15.32 6.88 3.16
CA GLY A 129 15.36 8.19 2.51
C GLY A 129 14.00 8.75 2.06
N GLY A 130 12.93 7.98 2.24
CA GLY A 130 11.56 8.37 1.91
C GLY A 130 11.28 8.49 0.40
N LEU A 131 10.08 8.97 0.06
CA LEU A 131 9.71 9.31 -1.33
C LEU A 131 10.11 10.77 -1.62
N PRO A 132 10.60 11.07 -2.84
CA PRO A 132 10.84 12.46 -3.26
C PRO A 132 9.54 13.28 -3.10
N ASP A 133 9.62 14.44 -2.44
CA ASP A 133 8.49 15.37 -2.39
C ASP A 133 8.51 16.21 -3.68
N ALA A 134 7.58 15.94 -4.60
CA ALA A 134 7.46 16.67 -5.86
C ALA A 134 7.24 18.18 -5.67
N ARG A 135 6.90 18.65 -4.45
CA ARG A 135 6.76 20.08 -4.10
C ARG A 135 8.06 20.75 -3.66
N ARG A 136 9.17 20.01 -3.56
CA ARG A 136 10.48 20.51 -3.15
C ARG A 136 11.50 20.64 -4.29
N ASN A 137 11.07 20.44 -5.53
CA ASN A 137 11.87 20.61 -6.74
C ASN A 137 11.36 21.77 -7.58
#